data_AF-A0A7R9GUP1-F1
#
_entry.id   AF-A0A7R9GUP1-F1
#
_cell.length_a   1.000
_cell.length_b   1.000
_cell.length_c   1.000
_cell.angle_alpha   90.00
_cell.angle_beta   90.00
_cell.angle_gamma   90.00
#
_symmetry.space_group_name_H-M   'P 1'
#
loop_
_entity.id
_entity.type
_entity.pdbx_description
1 polymer ?
#
loop_
_entity_poly.entity_id
_entity_poly.type
_entity_poly.pdbx_seq_one_letter_code
_entity_poly.pdbx_strand_id
1 'polypeptide(L)' 'MPLKLEYKEALPEGPPELHTDRERYDPGDILRANCTSPPSKPAASITFLLNDVPVRQALISVGMGLRRE' A
#
# COMPACT_ATOMS: atom_id res chain seq x y z
N MET A 1 1.29 24.33 -29.80
CA MET A 1 0.61 23.02 -29.65
C MET A 1 0.84 22.59 -28.21
N PRO A 2 -0.14 22.60 -27.28
CA PRO A 2 0.17 22.25 -25.91
C PRO A 2 0.32 20.74 -25.82
N LEU A 3 1.41 20.30 -25.20
CA LEU A 3 1.67 18.92 -24.83
C LEU A 3 0.49 18.44 -23.97
N LYS A 4 -0.46 17.71 -24.57
CA LYS A 4 -1.28 16.77 -23.80
C LYS A 4 -0.32 15.68 -23.37
N LEU A 5 0.36 15.93 -22.25
CA LEU A 5 1.03 14.92 -21.47
C LEU A 5 -0.02 13.84 -21.25
N GLU A 6 0.16 12.67 -21.87
CA GLU A 6 -0.73 11.53 -21.67
C GLU A 6 -0.43 10.95 -20.28
N TYR A 7 -0.76 11.75 -19.26
CA TYR A 7 -0.77 11.36 -17.87
C TYR A 7 -2.07 10.60 -17.67
N LYS A 8 -2.06 9.37 -18.18
CA LYS A 8 -3.19 8.45 -18.02
C LYS A 8 -3.27 8.07 -16.55
N GLU A 9 -4.04 8.85 -15.80
CA GLU A 9 -4.35 8.57 -14.41
C GLU A 9 -5.05 7.22 -14.33
N ALA A 10 -4.56 6.38 -13.44
CA ALA A 10 -5.10 5.05 -13.21
C ALA A 10 -5.32 4.92 -11.70
N LEU A 11 -6.60 4.86 -11.32
CA LEU A 11 -6.97 4.57 -9.94
C LEU A 11 -6.76 3.06 -9.68
N PRO A 12 -6.37 2.69 -8.45
CA PRO A 12 -6.26 1.28 -8.08
C PRO A 12 -7.64 0.60 -8.23
N GLU A 13 -7.64 -0.63 -8.73
CA GLU A 13 -8.84 -1.46 -8.93
C GLU A 13 -9.37 -2.03 -7.60
N GLY A 14 -9.51 -1.19 -6.56
CA GLY A 14 -10.02 -1.58 -5.26
C GLY A 14 -9.23 -1.01 -4.07
N PRO A 15 -9.66 -1.35 -2.84
CA PRO A 15 -8.94 -0.98 -1.64
C PRO A 15 -7.59 -1.73 -1.55
N PRO A 16 -6.64 -1.23 -0.75
CA PRO A 16 -5.44 -1.99 -0.46
C PRO A 16 -5.75 -3.21 0.42
N GLU A 17 -4.95 -4.26 0.27
CA GLU A 17 -5.05 -5.48 1.04
C GLU A 17 -4.01 -5.48 2.17
N LEU A 18 -4.47 -5.78 3.39
CA LEU A 18 -3.64 -5.85 4.58
C LEU A 18 -3.45 -7.31 5.00
N HIS A 19 -2.19 -7.75 5.05
CA HIS A 19 -1.80 -9.07 5.52
C HIS A 19 -0.92 -8.98 6.75
N THR A 20 -1.19 -9.82 7.73
CA THR A 20 -0.39 -9.96 8.95
C THR A 20 0.13 -11.40 9.06
N ASP A 21 1.22 -11.60 9.79
CA ASP A 21 1.75 -12.96 10.03
C ASP A 21 0.97 -13.74 11.09
N ARG A 22 0.13 -13.05 11.87
CA ARG A 22 -0.70 -13.63 12.94
C ARG A 22 -2.09 -13.00 12.96
N GLU A 23 -3.04 -13.75 13.50
CA GLU A 23 -4.42 -13.26 13.71
C GLU A 23 -4.56 -12.44 15.01
N ARG A 24 -3.65 -12.65 15.98
CA ARG A 24 -3.66 -11.99 17.30
C ARG A 24 -2.25 -11.65 17.76
N TYR A 25 -2.14 -10.57 18.51
CA TYR A 25 -0.91 -10.06 19.08
C TYR A 25 -1.14 -9.65 20.52
N ASP A 26 -0.16 -9.95 21.38
CA ASP A 26 -0.16 -9.50 22.77
C ASP A 26 0.69 -8.23 22.93
N PRO A 27 0.47 -7.42 23.98
CA PRO A 27 1.30 -6.28 24.27
C PRO A 27 2.79 -6.67 24.37
N GLY A 28 3.63 -6.03 23.55
CA GLY A 28 5.06 -6.33 23.46
C GLY A 28 5.45 -7.17 22.25
N ASP A 29 4.49 -7.76 21.52
CA ASP A 29 4.77 -8.44 20.27
C ASP A 29 5.23 -7.49 19.16
N ILE A 30 5.96 -8.05 18.21
CA ILE A 30 6.31 -7.37 16.95
C ILE A 30 5.23 -7.68 15.92
N LEU A 31 4.43 -6.67 15.56
CA LEU A 31 3.48 -6.74 14.46
C LEU A 31 4.21 -6.65 13.11
N ARG A 32 4.15 -7.72 12.31
CA ARG A 32 4.61 -7.73 10.91
C ARG A 32 3.41 -7.69 9.98
N ALA A 33 3.27 -6.56 9.29
CA ALA A 33 2.16 -6.33 8.38
C ALA A 33 2.64 -5.86 7.01
N ASN A 34 1.94 -6.28 5.97
CA ASN A 34 2.12 -5.84 4.59
C ASN A 34 0.79 -5.28 4.08
N CYS A 35 0.83 -4.05 3.56
CA CYS A 35 -0.30 -3.39 2.95
C CYS A 35 0.08 -3.14 1.49
N THR A 36 -0.66 -3.76 0.58
CA THR A 36 -0.41 -3.66 -0.86
C THR A 36 -1.62 -3.05 -1.54
N SER A 37 -1.42 -1.96 -2.28
CA SER A 37 -2.45 -1.40 -3.14
C SER A 37 -2.38 -2.00 -4.54
N PRO A 38 -3.50 -2.13 -5.26
CA PRO A 38 -3.48 -2.37 -6.69
C PRO A 38 -2.64 -1.32 -7.45
N PRO A 39 -2.19 -1.62 -8.68
CA PRO A 39 -1.42 -0.68 -9.50
C PRO A 39 -2.16 0.65 -9.69
N SER A 40 -1.43 1.76 -9.58
CA SER A 40 -1.97 3.11 -9.73
C SER A 40 -0.96 4.05 -10.39
N LYS A 41 -1.48 5.09 -11.06
CA LYS A 41 -0.69 6.16 -11.67
C LYS A 41 -1.33 7.51 -11.32
N PRO A 42 -0.68 8.37 -10.51
CA PRO A 42 0.61 8.17 -9.83
C PRO A 42 0.60 7.01 -8.83
N ALA A 43 1.78 6.59 -8.38
CA ALA A 43 1.89 5.58 -7.33
C ALA A 43 1.11 6.00 -6.07
N ALA A 44 0.29 5.08 -5.56
CA ALA A 44 -0.49 5.31 -4.35
C ALA A 44 0.40 5.57 -3.12
N SER A 45 -0.07 6.46 -2.25
CA SER A 45 0.52 6.67 -0.93
C SER A 45 -0.18 5.77 0.08
N ILE A 46 0.58 4.88 0.72
CA ILE A 46 0.06 3.95 1.73
C ILE A 46 0.54 4.40 3.11
N THR A 47 -0.39 4.55 4.05
CA THR A 47 -0.09 4.88 5.46
C THR A 47 -0.68 3.82 6.38
N PHE A 48 0.10 3.38 7.36
CA PHE A 48 -0.37 2.46 8.40
C PHE A 48 -0.78 3.20 9.65
N LEU A 49 -1.98 2.89 10.14
CA LEU A 49 -2.49 3.30 11.45
C LEU A 49 -2.67 2.04 12.29
N LEU A 50 -2.09 2.03 13.50
CA LEU A 50 -2.34 1.00 14.49
C LEU A 50 -3.21 1.61 15.60
N ASN A 51 -4.48 1.20 15.67
CA ASN A 51 -5.47 1.78 16.59
C ASN A 51 -5.49 3.32 16.51
N ASP A 52 -5.64 3.85 15.30
CA ASP A 52 -5.63 5.29 14.99
C ASP A 52 -4.30 6.03 15.21
N VAL A 53 -3.22 5.33 15.58
CA VAL A 53 -1.89 5.91 15.76
C VAL A 53 -1.02 5.67 14.53
N PRO A 54 -0.41 6.72 13.93
CA PRO A 54 0.46 6.55 12.77
C PRO A 54 1.76 5.80 13.10
N VAL A 55 2.07 4.80 12.29
CA VAL A 55 3.32 4.05 12.39
C VAL A 55 4.44 4.85 11.72
N ARG A 56 5.41 5.33 12.51
CA ARG A 56 6.47 6.25 12.03
C ARG A 56 7.47 5.59 11.08
N GLN A 57 7.53 4.26 11.04
CA GLN A 57 8.54 3.51 10.30
C GLN A 57 7.90 2.37 9.50
N ALA A 58 7.01 2.73 8.57
CA ALA A 58 6.56 1.81 7.54
C ALA A 58 7.52 1.90 6.34
N LEU A 59 8.14 0.78 5.96
CA LEU A 59 8.88 0.71 4.70
C LEU A 59 7.86 0.64 3.56
N ILE A 60 7.76 1.70 2.76
CA ILE A 60 6.97 1.69 1.53
C ILE A 60 7.86 1.14 0.42
N SER A 61 7.59 -0.09 0.00
CA SER A 61 8.24 -0.69 -1.18
C SER A 61 7.36 -0.51 -2.40
N VAL A 62 7.86 0.20 -3.41
CA VAL A 62 7.23 0.23 -4.74
C VAL A 62 7.69 -1.04 -5.47
N GLY A 63 6.87 -2.09 -5.40
CA GLY A 63 7.07 -3.31 -6.18
C GLY A 63 6.43 -3.18 -7.57
N MET A 64 7.11 -3.64 -8.62
CA MET A 64 6.44 -3.88 -9.91
C MET A 64 5.53 -5.10 -9.75
N GLY A 65 4.22 -4.87 -9.59
CA GLY A 65 3.24 -5.94 -9.52
C GLY A 65 3.20 -6.74 -10.83
N LEU A 66 3.82 -7.92 -10.85
CA LEU A 66 3.62 -8.91 -11.90
C LEU A 66 2.19 -9.44 -11.76
N ARG A 67 1.31 -9.10 -12.71
CA ARG A 67 0.01 -9.77 -12.86
C ARG A 67 0.28 -11.28 -12.90
N ARG A 68 -0.20 -12.03 -11.91
CA ARG A 68 -0.37 -13.47 -12.06
C ARG A 68 -1.71 -13.68 -12.75
N GLU A 69 -1.62 -14.14 -14.00
CA GLU A 69 -2.72 -14.72 -14.76
C GLU A 69 -3.20 -16.04 -14.15
#